data_AF-A0AAI8MF58-F1
#
_entry.id   AF-A0AAI8MF58-F1
#
_cell.length_a   1.000
_cell.length_b   1.000
_cell.length_c   1.000
_cell.angle_alpha   90.00
_cell.angle_beta   90.00
_cell.angle_gamma   90.00
#
_symmetry.space_group_name_H-M   'P 1'
#
loop_
_entity.id
_entity.type
_entity.pdbx_description
1 polymer ?
#
loop_
_entity_poly.entity_id
_entity_poly.type
_entity_poly.pdbx_seq_one_letter_code
_entity_poly.pdbx_strand_id
1 'polypeptide(L)'
;MSCLALLLATTFLHTGSALAADYTAGGGVTNAPSGFATAVGPSATTAGTFASAFGYSSNATGNAAVAVGSLSGANGDSATAIGNAATATGLSAGAFGDNATATGLGATASGSHATANGASASAFGQSSFASGATATATGASSLASGTAATATGASAAAAGNSATATGANSFANGDFATATGQDSRASGQFATATGAGSRAIGAAATAYGQGSTATGTNAAAIGASSTATGNFATALGNNSNANGNVAVAVGAFSSANGEGTVAVGNSSNASATNATALGSGATVSGANSVAIGAGSIANAANTVSFGTAGNERRLTNVAAGVNPTDAVNMSQLSGITSGFQSQIGSLQAQIGNNLTEARRGIAAAVAAASAPMPSAPGKTTWQVRGSAFHGEGGFGVGFAHRLKTAMPLTVVGGYGNGGGTEHTAYVGVGGEF
;
A
#
# COMPACT_ATOMS: atom_id res chain seq x y z
N MET A 1 -105.69 -48.72 -6.98
CA MET A 1 -104.67 -49.75 -7.22
C MET A 1 -103.35 -49.00 -7.42
N SER A 2 -102.57 -48.82 -6.35
CA SER A 2 -101.46 -49.73 -5.93
C SER A 2 -100.27 -49.55 -6.87
N CYS A 3 -99.06 -49.10 -6.50
CA CYS A 3 -98.24 -49.23 -5.28
C CYS A 3 -97.38 -47.94 -5.13
N LEU A 4 -97.25 -47.32 -3.95
CA LEU A 4 -96.37 -47.71 -2.82
C LEU A 4 -94.87 -47.60 -3.22
N ALA A 5 -94.26 -46.42 -3.01
CA ALA A 5 -93.43 -46.08 -1.85
C ALA A 5 -92.18 -46.96 -1.70
N LEU A 6 -90.98 -46.39 -1.83
CA LEU A 6 -90.01 -46.35 -0.73
C LEU A 6 -88.84 -45.41 -1.04
N LEU A 7 -88.75 -44.37 -0.22
CA LEU A 7 -87.56 -43.58 0.03
C LEU A 7 -86.47 -44.51 0.61
N LEU A 8 -85.57 -45.03 -0.22
CA LEU A 8 -84.31 -45.59 0.28
C LEU A 8 -83.22 -44.54 0.07
N ALA A 9 -83.07 -43.68 1.07
CA ALA A 9 -81.79 -43.07 1.37
C ALA A 9 -80.84 -44.19 1.79
N THR A 10 -80.26 -44.89 0.82
CA THR A 10 -79.04 -45.66 1.04
C THR A 10 -77.88 -44.69 0.91
N THR A 11 -77.59 -44.03 2.03
CA THR A 11 -76.21 -43.72 2.40
C THR A 11 -75.44 -45.03 2.42
N PHE A 12 -75.02 -45.51 1.25
CA PHE A 12 -73.86 -46.39 1.17
C PHE A 12 -72.66 -45.49 1.50
N LEU A 13 -72.38 -45.37 2.80
CA LEU A 13 -71.00 -45.19 3.22
C LEU A 13 -70.25 -46.36 2.57
N HIS A 14 -69.50 -46.05 1.52
CA HIS A 14 -68.46 -46.93 1.01
C HIS A 14 -67.43 -47.08 2.15
N THR A 15 -67.63 -48.09 2.99
CA THR A 15 -66.60 -48.62 3.90
C THR A 15 -65.79 -49.72 3.21
N GLY A 16 -65.71 -49.69 1.87
CA GLY A 16 -64.71 -50.43 1.12
C GLY A 16 -63.43 -49.62 1.12
N SER A 17 -62.32 -50.25 1.50
CA SER A 17 -60.98 -49.76 1.18
C SER A 17 -60.99 -49.17 -0.23
N ALA A 18 -60.71 -47.86 -0.36
CA ALA A 18 -60.70 -47.19 -1.65
C ALA A 18 -59.75 -47.94 -2.58
N LEU A 19 -60.32 -48.72 -3.50
CA LEU A 19 -59.57 -49.37 -4.58
C LEU A 19 -58.87 -48.26 -5.34
N ALA A 20 -57.63 -48.51 -5.74
CA ALA A 20 -56.82 -47.64 -6.59
C ALA A 20 -57.61 -47.22 -7.83
N ALA A 21 -58.27 -46.06 -7.77
CA ALA A 21 -59.12 -45.55 -8.82
C ALA A 21 -58.64 -44.17 -9.23
N ASP A 22 -58.57 -43.95 -10.53
CA ASP A 22 -58.35 -42.63 -11.08
C ASP A 22 -59.60 -41.77 -10.91
N TYR A 23 -59.40 -40.47 -10.69
CA TYR A 23 -60.46 -39.48 -10.62
C TYR A 23 -60.39 -38.51 -11.79
N THR A 24 -61.47 -38.44 -12.58
CA THR A 24 -61.60 -37.45 -13.66
C THR A 24 -62.84 -36.60 -13.46
N ALA A 25 -62.75 -35.29 -13.70
CA ALA A 25 -63.90 -34.39 -13.69
C ALA A 25 -63.74 -33.25 -14.69
N GLY A 26 -64.86 -32.72 -15.19
CA GLY A 26 -64.87 -31.52 -16.05
C GLY A 26 -64.16 -31.66 -17.39
N GLY A 27 -64.02 -32.88 -17.94
CA GLY A 27 -63.33 -33.14 -19.21
C GLY A 27 -61.84 -33.51 -19.08
N GLY A 28 -61.39 -33.88 -17.88
CA GLY A 28 -60.05 -34.40 -17.66
C GLY A 28 -59.85 -35.85 -18.14
N VAL A 29 -58.59 -36.22 -18.41
CA VAL A 29 -58.17 -37.52 -18.93
C VAL A 29 -57.05 -38.08 -18.05
N THR A 30 -57.18 -39.33 -17.61
CA THR A 30 -56.09 -40.06 -16.95
C THR A 30 -55.58 -41.18 -17.85
N ASN A 31 -54.26 -41.24 -18.03
CA ASN A 31 -53.52 -42.24 -18.80
C ASN A 31 -52.53 -43.01 -17.91
N ALA A 32 -52.72 -43.01 -16.59
CA ALA A 32 -51.77 -43.57 -15.63
C ALA A 32 -51.91 -45.11 -15.56
N PRO A 33 -50.80 -45.87 -15.48
CA PRO A 33 -50.84 -47.33 -15.56
C PRO A 33 -51.32 -48.05 -14.29
N SER A 34 -51.48 -47.39 -13.13
CA SER A 34 -51.65 -48.08 -11.83
C SER A 34 -52.71 -47.50 -10.87
N GLY A 35 -53.63 -46.64 -11.32
CA GLY A 35 -54.62 -46.01 -10.43
C GLY A 35 -54.04 -44.89 -9.54
N PHE A 36 -54.92 -44.11 -8.90
CA PHE A 36 -54.64 -42.95 -8.03
C PHE A 36 -54.24 -41.63 -8.73
N ALA A 37 -54.47 -41.49 -10.03
CA ALA A 37 -54.30 -40.20 -10.70
C ALA A 37 -55.56 -39.33 -10.62
N THR A 38 -55.41 -38.01 -10.59
CA THR A 38 -56.53 -37.05 -10.53
C THR A 38 -56.43 -36.02 -11.65
N ALA A 39 -57.40 -35.94 -12.56
CA ALA A 39 -57.45 -34.93 -13.62
C ALA A 39 -58.78 -34.15 -13.60
N VAL A 40 -58.73 -32.84 -13.33
CA VAL A 40 -59.91 -31.99 -13.20
C VAL A 40 -59.80 -30.75 -14.08
N GLY A 41 -60.72 -30.63 -15.03
CA GLY A 41 -60.83 -29.49 -15.94
C GLY A 41 -60.73 -29.89 -17.41
N PRO A 42 -61.15 -29.02 -18.35
CA PRO A 42 -61.17 -29.38 -19.76
C PRO A 42 -59.75 -29.62 -20.27
N SER A 43 -59.53 -30.79 -20.88
CA SER A 43 -58.22 -31.22 -21.40
C SER A 43 -57.11 -31.32 -20.35
N ALA A 44 -57.44 -31.34 -19.05
CA ALA A 44 -56.49 -31.70 -18.01
C ALA A 44 -56.04 -33.15 -18.21
N THR A 45 -54.73 -33.42 -18.18
CA THR A 45 -54.18 -34.75 -18.46
C THR A 45 -53.22 -35.19 -17.35
N THR A 46 -53.35 -36.43 -16.90
CA THR A 46 -52.36 -37.08 -16.03
C THR A 46 -51.85 -38.37 -16.68
N ALA A 47 -50.54 -38.61 -16.66
CA ALA A 47 -49.93 -39.86 -17.14
C ALA A 47 -49.07 -40.57 -16.10
N GLY A 48 -48.58 -39.85 -15.09
CA GLY A 48 -47.80 -40.44 -14.01
C GLY A 48 -48.65 -41.13 -12.96
N THR A 49 -48.06 -42.10 -12.26
CA THR A 49 -48.69 -42.73 -11.09
C THR A 49 -48.83 -41.71 -9.96
N PHE A 50 -49.94 -41.67 -9.22
CA PHE A 50 -50.21 -40.65 -8.18
C PHE A 50 -50.19 -39.18 -8.66
N ALA A 51 -50.25 -38.93 -9.97
CA ALA A 51 -50.19 -37.57 -10.50
C ALA A 51 -51.53 -36.84 -10.36
N SER A 52 -51.47 -35.52 -10.18
CA SER A 52 -52.65 -34.65 -10.03
C SER A 52 -52.59 -33.46 -10.97
N ALA A 53 -53.58 -33.27 -11.82
CA ALA A 53 -53.73 -32.14 -12.73
C ALA A 53 -55.07 -31.41 -12.49
N PHE A 54 -55.03 -30.11 -12.23
CA PHE A 54 -56.20 -29.26 -11.98
C PHE A 54 -56.14 -27.99 -12.85
N GLY A 55 -57.09 -27.77 -13.75
CA GLY A 55 -57.16 -26.58 -14.61
C GLY A 55 -57.42 -26.90 -16.08
N TYR A 56 -57.58 -25.85 -16.90
CA TYR A 56 -57.69 -26.00 -18.36
C TYR A 56 -56.35 -26.43 -18.94
N SER A 57 -56.31 -27.55 -19.67
CA SER A 57 -55.09 -28.06 -20.32
C SER A 57 -53.87 -28.21 -19.39
N SER A 58 -54.09 -28.46 -18.09
CA SER A 58 -53.00 -28.81 -17.18
C SER A 58 -52.49 -30.22 -17.44
N ASN A 59 -51.20 -30.47 -17.28
CA ASN A 59 -50.56 -31.72 -17.64
C ASN A 59 -49.62 -32.21 -16.54
N ALA A 60 -49.91 -33.33 -15.89
CA ALA A 60 -49.03 -33.97 -14.91
C ALA A 60 -48.58 -35.36 -15.41
N THR A 61 -47.44 -35.43 -16.09
CA THR A 61 -46.94 -36.69 -16.67
C THR A 61 -45.91 -37.41 -15.82
N GLY A 62 -45.24 -36.72 -14.90
CA GLY A 62 -44.31 -37.36 -13.97
C GLY A 62 -45.03 -38.13 -12.86
N ASN A 63 -44.38 -39.16 -12.31
CA ASN A 63 -44.91 -39.89 -11.14
C ASN A 63 -45.00 -38.95 -9.93
N ALA A 64 -46.07 -39.01 -9.16
CA ALA A 64 -46.37 -38.12 -8.04
C ALA A 64 -46.30 -36.61 -8.39
N ALA A 65 -46.45 -36.25 -9.67
CA ALA A 65 -46.39 -34.87 -10.12
C ALA A 65 -47.71 -34.12 -9.85
N VAL A 66 -47.61 -32.82 -9.57
CA VAL A 66 -48.77 -31.96 -9.26
C VAL A 66 -48.77 -30.76 -10.21
N ALA A 67 -49.76 -30.65 -11.09
CA ALA A 67 -49.98 -29.52 -11.98
C ALA A 67 -51.28 -28.79 -11.62
N VAL A 68 -51.23 -27.51 -11.24
CA VAL A 68 -52.39 -26.70 -10.86
C VAL A 68 -52.35 -25.37 -11.59
N GLY A 69 -53.41 -25.05 -12.34
CA GLY A 69 -53.51 -23.83 -13.15
C GLY A 69 -53.77 -24.13 -14.62
N SER A 70 -54.18 -23.12 -15.39
CA SER A 70 -54.37 -23.26 -16.83
C SER A 70 -53.01 -23.44 -17.51
N LEU A 71 -52.88 -24.43 -18.40
CA LEU A 71 -51.66 -24.74 -19.16
C LEU A 71 -50.44 -25.12 -18.30
N SER A 72 -50.62 -25.44 -17.01
CA SER A 72 -49.51 -25.88 -16.16
C SER A 72 -49.00 -27.26 -16.57
N GLY A 73 -47.69 -27.49 -16.49
CA GLY A 73 -47.04 -28.74 -16.90
C GLY A 73 -46.06 -29.26 -15.86
N ALA A 74 -46.42 -30.31 -15.10
CA ALA A 74 -45.52 -31.02 -14.19
C ALA A 74 -45.09 -32.35 -14.81
N ASN A 75 -43.97 -32.32 -15.56
CA ASN A 75 -43.52 -33.44 -16.39
C ASN A 75 -42.39 -34.27 -15.76
N GLY A 76 -41.70 -33.75 -14.75
CA GLY A 76 -40.71 -34.49 -13.98
C GLY A 76 -41.34 -35.32 -12.87
N ASP A 77 -40.71 -36.44 -12.50
CA ASP A 77 -41.12 -37.21 -11.33
C ASP A 77 -41.04 -36.35 -10.06
N SER A 78 -42.05 -36.45 -9.20
CA SER A 78 -42.26 -35.61 -8.01
C SER A 78 -42.25 -34.10 -8.28
N ALA A 79 -42.44 -33.66 -9.53
CA ALA A 79 -42.45 -32.26 -9.88
C ALA A 79 -43.76 -31.57 -9.47
N THR A 80 -43.68 -30.30 -9.10
CA THR A 80 -44.85 -29.48 -8.74
C THR A 80 -44.87 -28.22 -9.58
N ALA A 81 -45.94 -28.00 -10.36
CA ALA A 81 -46.18 -26.82 -11.16
C ALA A 81 -47.50 -26.16 -10.73
N ILE A 82 -47.45 -24.95 -10.16
CA ILE A 82 -48.63 -24.22 -9.68
C ILE A 82 -48.64 -22.81 -10.27
N GLY A 83 -49.57 -22.49 -11.14
CA GLY A 83 -49.69 -21.20 -11.83
C GLY A 83 -50.18 -21.35 -13.27
N ASN A 84 -50.60 -20.25 -13.90
CA ASN A 84 -50.88 -20.26 -15.33
C ASN A 84 -49.58 -20.51 -16.10
N ALA A 85 -49.57 -21.47 -17.03
CA ALA A 85 -48.39 -21.86 -17.82
C ALA A 85 -47.12 -22.23 -17.01
N ALA A 86 -47.26 -22.52 -15.71
CA ALA A 86 -46.13 -22.95 -14.89
C ALA A 86 -45.61 -24.31 -15.37
N THR A 87 -44.30 -24.46 -15.56
CA THR A 87 -43.69 -25.67 -16.15
C THR A 87 -42.58 -26.21 -15.26
N ALA A 88 -42.75 -27.42 -14.74
CA ALA A 88 -41.75 -28.14 -13.94
C ALA A 88 -41.39 -29.48 -14.63
N THR A 89 -40.22 -29.58 -15.24
CA THR A 89 -39.78 -30.79 -15.98
C THR A 89 -38.64 -31.55 -15.33
N GLY A 90 -37.92 -30.94 -14.39
CA GLY A 90 -36.87 -31.61 -13.64
C GLY A 90 -37.43 -32.59 -12.60
N LEU A 91 -36.68 -33.65 -12.28
CA LEU A 91 -36.97 -34.53 -11.15
C LEU A 91 -37.04 -33.69 -9.85
N SER A 92 -38.13 -33.81 -9.11
CA SER A 92 -38.41 -33.04 -7.89
C SER A 92 -38.35 -31.52 -8.06
N ALA A 93 -38.60 -31.01 -9.27
CA ALA A 93 -38.59 -29.57 -9.55
C ALA A 93 -39.89 -28.89 -9.09
N GLY A 94 -39.81 -27.64 -8.65
CA GLY A 94 -40.95 -26.82 -8.24
C GLY A 94 -41.05 -25.55 -9.09
N ALA A 95 -42.15 -25.36 -9.81
CA ALA A 95 -42.48 -24.14 -10.53
C ALA A 95 -43.75 -23.50 -9.92
N PHE A 96 -43.62 -22.31 -9.34
CA PHE A 96 -44.69 -21.62 -8.61
C PHE A 96 -44.86 -20.20 -9.17
N GLY A 97 -46.00 -19.88 -9.76
CA GLY A 97 -46.30 -18.57 -10.34
C GLY A 97 -46.62 -18.64 -11.83
N ASP A 98 -47.16 -17.54 -12.33
CA ASP A 98 -47.47 -17.36 -13.75
C ASP A 98 -46.21 -17.47 -14.62
N ASN A 99 -46.21 -18.41 -15.57
CA ASN A 99 -45.10 -18.68 -16.48
C ASN A 99 -43.76 -19.02 -15.79
N ALA A 100 -43.80 -19.52 -14.54
CA ALA A 100 -42.61 -19.99 -13.84
C ALA A 100 -42.10 -21.29 -14.49
N THR A 101 -40.79 -21.43 -14.69
CA THR A 101 -40.19 -22.57 -15.37
C THR A 101 -39.06 -23.18 -14.53
N ALA A 102 -39.18 -24.45 -14.13
CA ALA A 102 -38.16 -25.19 -13.40
C ALA A 102 -37.78 -26.47 -14.15
N THR A 103 -36.62 -26.48 -14.82
CA THR A 103 -36.19 -27.61 -15.65
C THR A 103 -35.04 -28.42 -15.06
N GLY A 104 -34.28 -27.84 -14.12
CA GLY A 104 -33.19 -28.55 -13.44
C GLY A 104 -33.69 -29.56 -12.40
N LEU A 105 -32.90 -30.61 -12.16
CA LEU A 105 -33.14 -31.57 -11.07
C LEU A 105 -33.18 -30.86 -9.73
N GLY A 106 -34.26 -30.98 -8.97
CA GLY A 106 -34.45 -30.30 -7.68
C GLY A 106 -34.52 -28.78 -7.77
N ALA A 107 -34.68 -28.21 -8.97
CA ALA A 107 -34.72 -26.77 -9.15
C ALA A 107 -36.06 -26.18 -8.66
N THR A 108 -36.02 -24.97 -8.10
CA THR A 108 -37.21 -24.24 -7.67
C THR A 108 -37.28 -22.89 -8.37
N ALA A 109 -38.31 -22.67 -9.18
CA ALA A 109 -38.68 -21.37 -9.72
C ALA A 109 -39.97 -20.91 -9.02
N SER A 110 -39.95 -19.77 -8.35
CA SER A 110 -41.08 -19.22 -7.61
C SER A 110 -41.16 -17.72 -7.87
N GLY A 111 -42.11 -17.28 -8.68
CA GLY A 111 -42.23 -15.90 -9.15
C GLY A 111 -42.75 -15.86 -10.57
N SER A 112 -43.46 -14.79 -10.94
CA SER A 112 -43.93 -14.65 -12.32
C SER A 112 -42.73 -14.59 -13.28
N HIS A 113 -42.71 -15.45 -14.29
CA HIS A 113 -41.63 -15.60 -15.27
C HIS A 113 -40.27 -16.01 -14.66
N ALA A 114 -40.23 -16.51 -13.42
CA ALA A 114 -39.00 -17.02 -12.82
C ALA A 114 -38.55 -18.29 -13.56
N THR A 115 -37.24 -18.43 -13.83
CA THR A 115 -36.67 -19.57 -14.54
C THR A 115 -35.51 -20.18 -13.75
N ALA A 116 -35.62 -21.47 -13.39
CA ALA A 116 -34.57 -22.24 -12.72
C ALA A 116 -34.18 -23.47 -13.57
N ASN A 117 -33.07 -23.36 -14.30
CA ASN A 117 -32.61 -24.39 -15.23
C ASN A 117 -31.44 -25.22 -14.70
N GLY A 118 -30.66 -24.69 -13.77
CA GLY A 118 -29.55 -25.42 -13.16
C GLY A 118 -30.04 -26.51 -12.19
N ALA A 119 -29.27 -27.59 -12.04
CA ALA A 119 -29.53 -28.59 -11.00
C ALA A 119 -29.49 -27.92 -9.61
N SER A 120 -30.52 -28.13 -8.80
CA SER A 120 -30.74 -27.49 -7.50
C SER A 120 -30.69 -25.96 -7.53
N ALA A 121 -30.96 -25.35 -8.69
CA ALA A 121 -31.03 -23.90 -8.81
C ALA A 121 -32.30 -23.34 -8.18
N SER A 122 -32.24 -22.11 -7.68
CA SER A 122 -33.36 -21.42 -7.04
C SER A 122 -33.57 -20.05 -7.67
N ALA A 123 -34.75 -19.80 -8.24
CA ALA A 123 -35.15 -18.53 -8.84
C ALA A 123 -36.42 -18.00 -8.14
N PHE A 124 -36.34 -16.93 -7.35
CA PHE A 124 -37.45 -16.42 -6.52
C PHE A 124 -38.00 -15.05 -6.93
N GLY A 125 -37.27 -14.28 -7.74
CA GLY A 125 -37.69 -12.96 -8.19
C GLY A 125 -38.59 -13.02 -9.43
N GLN A 126 -39.42 -12.00 -9.64
CA GLN A 126 -40.10 -11.82 -10.93
C GLN A 126 -39.07 -11.75 -12.06
N SER A 127 -39.25 -12.53 -13.12
CA SER A 127 -38.28 -12.67 -14.23
C SER A 127 -36.85 -13.04 -13.81
N SER A 128 -36.66 -13.61 -12.60
CA SER A 128 -35.33 -14.07 -12.17
C SER A 128 -34.90 -15.30 -12.96
N PHE A 129 -33.60 -15.43 -13.22
CA PHE A 129 -33.04 -16.50 -14.04
C PHE A 129 -31.83 -17.15 -13.37
N ALA A 130 -31.99 -18.38 -12.92
CA ALA A 130 -30.92 -19.19 -12.32
C ALA A 130 -30.60 -20.40 -13.22
N SER A 131 -29.51 -20.33 -13.99
CA SER A 131 -29.09 -21.41 -14.91
C SER A 131 -27.88 -22.21 -14.46
N GLY A 132 -27.06 -21.67 -13.55
CA GLY A 132 -25.95 -22.41 -12.98
C GLY A 132 -26.43 -23.52 -12.02
N ALA A 133 -25.72 -24.63 -11.95
CA ALA A 133 -25.97 -25.63 -10.91
C ALA A 133 -25.80 -24.97 -9.52
N THR A 134 -26.72 -25.25 -8.59
CA THR A 134 -26.82 -24.64 -7.25
C THR A 134 -26.88 -23.11 -7.23
N ALA A 135 -27.17 -22.47 -8.37
CA ALA A 135 -27.26 -21.02 -8.47
C ALA A 135 -28.54 -20.50 -7.80
N THR A 136 -28.47 -19.30 -7.21
CA THR A 136 -29.59 -18.66 -6.52
C THR A 136 -29.83 -17.26 -7.09
N ALA A 137 -31.00 -17.01 -7.67
CA ALA A 137 -31.43 -15.73 -8.20
C ALA A 137 -32.72 -15.26 -7.48
N THR A 138 -32.64 -14.28 -6.57
CA THR A 138 -33.83 -13.85 -5.79
C THR A 138 -34.31 -12.44 -6.11
N GLY A 139 -33.48 -11.61 -6.74
CA GLY A 139 -33.86 -10.26 -7.15
C GLY A 139 -34.78 -10.27 -8.37
N ALA A 140 -35.63 -9.24 -8.51
CA ALA A 140 -36.41 -9.04 -9.73
C ALA A 140 -35.46 -8.88 -10.93
N SER A 141 -35.69 -9.64 -12.01
CA SER A 141 -34.83 -9.71 -13.18
C SER A 141 -33.36 -10.03 -12.89
N SER A 142 -33.05 -10.68 -11.77
CA SER A 142 -31.67 -11.08 -11.46
C SER A 142 -31.23 -12.30 -12.26
N LEU A 143 -29.93 -12.39 -12.54
CA LEU A 143 -29.30 -13.43 -13.34
C LEU A 143 -28.21 -14.14 -12.54
N ALA A 144 -28.38 -15.42 -12.24
CA ALA A 144 -27.35 -16.28 -11.66
C ALA A 144 -27.00 -17.41 -12.64
N SER A 145 -25.99 -17.19 -13.49
CA SER A 145 -25.62 -18.15 -14.55
C SER A 145 -24.40 -19.00 -14.23
N GLY A 146 -23.53 -18.55 -13.30
CA GLY A 146 -22.40 -19.36 -12.84
C GLY A 146 -22.82 -20.48 -11.89
N THR A 147 -22.07 -21.59 -11.86
CA THR A 147 -22.23 -22.63 -10.84
C THR A 147 -22.09 -22.03 -9.45
N ALA A 148 -22.98 -22.35 -8.52
CA ALA A 148 -23.04 -21.78 -7.16
C ALA A 148 -23.10 -20.25 -7.11
N ALA A 149 -23.47 -19.58 -8.21
CA ALA A 149 -23.58 -18.13 -8.24
C ALA A 149 -24.81 -17.64 -7.47
N THR A 150 -24.69 -16.47 -6.84
CA THR A 150 -25.78 -15.87 -6.04
C THR A 150 -26.06 -14.46 -6.55
N ALA A 151 -27.28 -14.21 -7.04
CA ALA A 151 -27.74 -12.91 -7.54
C ALA A 151 -29.04 -12.47 -6.82
N THR A 152 -28.92 -11.60 -5.80
CA THR A 152 -30.07 -11.20 -4.96
C THR A 152 -30.53 -9.77 -5.18
N GLY A 153 -29.71 -8.90 -5.78
CA GLY A 153 -30.11 -7.54 -6.12
C GLY A 153 -31.06 -7.50 -7.33
N ALA A 154 -31.92 -6.49 -7.41
CA ALA A 154 -32.73 -6.25 -8.61
C ALA A 154 -31.81 -6.01 -9.82
N SER A 155 -32.05 -6.73 -10.92
CA SER A 155 -31.20 -6.72 -12.12
C SER A 155 -29.72 -7.04 -11.87
N ALA A 156 -29.38 -7.66 -10.73
CA ALA A 156 -28.02 -8.10 -10.44
C ALA A 156 -27.66 -9.30 -11.31
N ALA A 157 -26.40 -9.40 -11.73
CA ALA A 157 -25.89 -10.52 -12.52
C ALA A 157 -24.64 -11.13 -11.89
N ALA A 158 -24.73 -12.40 -11.50
CA ALA A 158 -23.64 -13.24 -11.05
C ALA A 158 -23.36 -14.31 -12.12
N ALA A 159 -22.36 -14.04 -12.98
CA ALA A 159 -22.04 -14.87 -14.14
C ALA A 159 -20.83 -15.79 -13.93
N GLY A 160 -19.89 -15.41 -13.05
CA GLY A 160 -18.75 -16.26 -12.70
C GLY A 160 -19.12 -17.42 -11.79
N ASN A 161 -18.31 -18.48 -11.76
CA ASN A 161 -18.48 -19.58 -10.80
C ASN A 161 -18.32 -19.06 -9.37
N SER A 162 -19.24 -19.41 -8.48
CA SER A 162 -19.27 -18.98 -7.07
C SER A 162 -19.27 -17.45 -6.92
N ALA A 163 -19.73 -16.73 -7.95
CA ALA A 163 -19.81 -15.28 -7.92
C ALA A 163 -21.02 -14.82 -7.10
N THR A 164 -20.90 -13.66 -6.45
CA THR A 164 -21.95 -13.09 -5.61
C THR A 164 -22.27 -11.66 -6.06
N ALA A 165 -23.50 -11.40 -6.47
CA ALA A 165 -24.01 -10.10 -6.90
C ALA A 165 -25.26 -9.72 -6.08
N THR A 166 -25.14 -8.81 -5.11
CA THR A 166 -26.25 -8.47 -4.18
C THR A 166 -26.74 -7.03 -4.28
N GLY A 167 -25.98 -6.14 -4.93
CA GLY A 167 -26.41 -4.77 -5.19
C GLY A 167 -27.36 -4.68 -6.39
N ALA A 168 -28.22 -3.66 -6.43
CA ALA A 168 -29.05 -3.41 -7.62
C ALA A 168 -28.15 -3.12 -8.84
N ASN A 169 -28.43 -3.75 -9.98
CA ASN A 169 -27.58 -3.72 -11.19
C ASN A 169 -26.11 -4.13 -10.96
N SER A 170 -25.77 -4.81 -9.86
CA SER A 170 -24.38 -5.21 -9.64
C SER A 170 -23.99 -6.35 -10.57
N PHE A 171 -22.72 -6.38 -10.97
CA PHE A 171 -22.19 -7.29 -11.99
C PHE A 171 -20.95 -8.03 -11.49
N ALA A 172 -21.10 -9.30 -11.11
CA ALA A 172 -20.02 -10.19 -10.69
C ALA A 172 -19.76 -11.25 -11.78
N ASN A 173 -18.76 -11.02 -12.63
CA ASN A 173 -18.45 -11.88 -13.79
C ASN A 173 -17.18 -12.72 -13.63
N GLY A 174 -16.27 -12.32 -12.74
CA GLY A 174 -15.11 -13.17 -12.42
C GLY A 174 -15.54 -14.36 -11.57
N ASP A 175 -14.82 -15.49 -11.69
CA ASP A 175 -14.99 -16.59 -10.75
C ASP A 175 -14.62 -16.13 -9.34
N PHE A 176 -15.41 -16.54 -8.35
CA PHE A 176 -15.33 -16.10 -6.95
C PHE A 176 -15.45 -14.58 -6.75
N ALA A 177 -15.93 -13.85 -7.76
CA ALA A 177 -16.06 -12.39 -7.66
C ALA A 177 -17.25 -11.99 -6.78
N THR A 178 -17.12 -10.88 -6.07
CA THR A 178 -18.16 -10.34 -5.18
C THR A 178 -18.48 -8.89 -5.53
N ALA A 179 -19.73 -8.59 -5.88
CA ALA A 179 -20.23 -7.27 -6.22
C ALA A 179 -21.49 -6.91 -5.40
N THR A 180 -21.33 -6.09 -4.35
CA THR A 180 -22.40 -5.84 -3.36
C THR A 180 -22.98 -4.44 -3.38
N GLY A 181 -22.33 -3.48 -4.04
CA GLY A 181 -22.84 -2.12 -4.19
C GLY A 181 -23.79 -1.97 -5.38
N GLN A 182 -24.67 -0.97 -5.33
CA GLN A 182 -25.49 -0.60 -6.49
C GLN A 182 -24.56 -0.20 -7.66
N ASP A 183 -24.84 -0.69 -8.87
CA ASP A 183 -24.00 -0.54 -10.06
C ASP A 183 -22.53 -1.00 -9.87
N SER A 184 -22.21 -1.79 -8.83
CA SER A 184 -20.83 -2.23 -8.62
C SER A 184 -20.45 -3.34 -9.59
N ARG A 185 -19.17 -3.39 -9.98
CA ARG A 185 -18.66 -4.33 -10.99
C ARG A 185 -17.40 -5.04 -10.50
N ALA A 186 -17.50 -6.36 -10.33
CA ALA A 186 -16.38 -7.25 -10.05
C ALA A 186 -16.14 -8.18 -11.25
N SER A 187 -15.15 -7.87 -12.09
CA SER A 187 -14.89 -8.60 -13.35
C SER A 187 -13.67 -9.52 -13.30
N GLY A 188 -12.71 -9.28 -12.40
CA GLY A 188 -11.56 -10.15 -12.24
C GLY A 188 -11.89 -11.39 -11.40
N GLN A 189 -11.14 -12.48 -11.60
CA GLN A 189 -11.18 -13.65 -10.72
C GLN A 189 -10.86 -13.20 -9.28
N PHE A 190 -11.61 -13.67 -8.28
CA PHE A 190 -11.47 -13.24 -6.87
C PHE A 190 -11.65 -11.73 -6.62
N ALA A 191 -12.18 -10.97 -7.58
CA ALA A 191 -12.33 -9.53 -7.42
C ALA A 191 -13.47 -9.19 -6.45
N THR A 192 -13.28 -8.15 -5.63
CA THR A 192 -14.28 -7.66 -4.68
C THR A 192 -14.60 -6.20 -4.95
N ALA A 193 -15.85 -5.90 -5.31
CA ALA A 193 -16.37 -4.57 -5.56
C ALA A 193 -17.52 -4.24 -4.59
N THR A 194 -17.20 -3.48 -3.54
CA THR A 194 -18.15 -3.08 -2.48
C THR A 194 -18.25 -1.56 -2.45
N GLY A 195 -19.46 -1.02 -2.58
CA GLY A 195 -19.72 0.42 -2.70
C GLY A 195 -20.43 0.77 -4.01
N ALA A 196 -21.26 1.81 -4.00
CA ALA A 196 -22.02 2.20 -5.19
C ALA A 196 -21.07 2.63 -6.33
N GLY A 197 -21.24 2.04 -7.51
CA GLY A 197 -20.40 2.28 -8.68
C GLY A 197 -18.93 1.85 -8.53
N SER A 198 -18.59 1.02 -7.53
CA SER A 198 -17.21 0.53 -7.37
C SER A 198 -16.84 -0.48 -8.45
N ARG A 199 -15.58 -0.50 -8.87
CA ARG A 199 -15.10 -1.28 -10.02
C ARG A 199 -13.82 -2.04 -9.68
N ALA A 200 -13.93 -3.33 -9.42
CA ALA A 200 -12.80 -4.24 -9.28
C ALA A 200 -12.64 -5.07 -10.56
N ILE A 201 -11.70 -4.67 -11.42
CA ILE A 201 -11.53 -5.24 -12.77
C ILE A 201 -10.35 -6.22 -12.84
N GLY A 202 -9.25 -5.93 -12.15
CA GLY A 202 -8.08 -6.81 -12.14
C GLY A 202 -8.34 -8.12 -11.37
N ALA A 203 -7.55 -9.16 -11.66
CA ALA A 203 -7.60 -10.39 -10.90
C ALA A 203 -7.18 -10.13 -9.44
N ALA A 204 -7.91 -10.69 -8.48
CA ALA A 204 -7.78 -10.45 -7.05
C ALA A 204 -7.81 -8.95 -6.65
N ALA A 205 -8.43 -8.10 -7.47
CA ALA A 205 -8.54 -6.67 -7.19
C ALA A 205 -9.63 -6.41 -6.13
N THR A 206 -9.40 -5.43 -5.27
CA THR A 206 -10.36 -4.98 -4.26
C THR A 206 -10.71 -3.51 -4.48
N ALA A 207 -11.97 -3.21 -4.76
CA ALA A 207 -12.51 -1.86 -4.83
C ALA A 207 -13.54 -1.69 -3.71
N TYR A 208 -13.18 -0.95 -2.66
CA TYR A 208 -14.00 -0.72 -1.48
C TYR A 208 -14.27 0.78 -1.29
N GLY A 209 -15.51 1.22 -1.48
CA GLY A 209 -15.92 2.63 -1.40
C GLY A 209 -16.76 3.06 -2.60
N GLN A 210 -17.53 4.13 -2.46
CA GLN A 210 -18.32 4.68 -3.57
C GLN A 210 -17.38 5.14 -4.70
N GLY A 211 -17.63 4.67 -5.92
CA GLY A 211 -16.84 5.01 -7.11
C GLY A 211 -15.36 4.59 -7.07
N SER A 212 -14.95 3.73 -6.12
CA SER A 212 -13.56 3.25 -6.09
C SER A 212 -13.26 2.36 -7.29
N THR A 213 -12.04 2.42 -7.82
CA THR A 213 -11.64 1.72 -9.04
C THR A 213 -10.30 1.02 -8.84
N ALA A 214 -10.31 -0.32 -8.92
CA ALA A 214 -9.10 -1.16 -8.88
C ALA A 214 -9.00 -1.96 -10.18
N THR A 215 -8.07 -1.59 -11.07
CA THR A 215 -7.90 -2.25 -12.38
C THR A 215 -6.65 -3.11 -12.49
N GLY A 216 -5.64 -2.86 -11.65
CA GLY A 216 -4.43 -3.68 -11.61
C GLY A 216 -4.69 -5.05 -10.98
N THR A 217 -3.89 -6.06 -11.37
CA THR A 217 -3.87 -7.36 -10.70
C THR A 217 -3.41 -7.19 -9.26
N ASN A 218 -4.10 -7.82 -8.30
CA ASN A 218 -3.86 -7.67 -6.86
C ASN A 218 -3.91 -6.20 -6.37
N ALA A 219 -4.56 -5.30 -7.10
CA ALA A 219 -4.68 -3.90 -6.70
C ALA A 219 -5.77 -3.71 -5.63
N ALA A 220 -5.57 -2.77 -4.71
CA ALA A 220 -6.53 -2.42 -3.68
C ALA A 220 -6.84 -0.91 -3.73
N ALA A 221 -8.07 -0.54 -4.04
CA ALA A 221 -8.60 0.82 -3.96
C ALA A 221 -9.63 0.90 -2.83
N ILE A 222 -9.24 1.50 -1.70
CA ILE A 222 -10.03 1.56 -0.46
C ILE A 222 -10.27 3.03 -0.10
N GLY A 223 -11.52 3.48 -0.21
CA GLY A 223 -11.95 4.86 0.01
C GLY A 223 -12.81 5.36 -1.16
N ALA A 224 -13.70 6.31 -0.89
CA ALA A 224 -14.55 6.89 -1.94
C ALA A 224 -13.69 7.53 -3.04
N SER A 225 -13.97 7.19 -4.29
CA SER A 225 -13.23 7.64 -5.49
C SER A 225 -11.73 7.30 -5.48
N SER A 226 -11.28 6.38 -4.63
CA SER A 226 -9.90 5.87 -4.68
C SER A 226 -9.65 5.11 -5.97
N THR A 227 -8.42 5.20 -6.49
CA THR A 227 -8.04 4.60 -7.77
C THR A 227 -6.72 3.85 -7.63
N ALA A 228 -6.70 2.56 -7.93
CA ALA A 228 -5.50 1.72 -7.96
C ALA A 228 -5.41 1.02 -9.32
N THR A 229 -4.62 1.56 -10.24
CA THR A 229 -4.51 1.04 -11.61
C THR A 229 -3.26 0.20 -11.86
N GLY A 230 -2.20 0.42 -11.08
CA GLY A 230 -0.97 -0.37 -11.17
C GLY A 230 -1.14 -1.78 -10.62
N ASN A 231 -0.37 -2.74 -11.14
CA ASN A 231 -0.34 -4.09 -10.58
C ASN A 231 0.24 -4.06 -9.17
N PHE A 232 -0.35 -4.79 -8.23
CA PHE A 232 0.00 -4.78 -6.80
C PHE A 232 -0.10 -3.39 -6.14
N ALA A 233 -0.80 -2.44 -6.76
CA ALA A 233 -0.91 -1.08 -6.23
C ALA A 233 -1.94 -1.01 -5.09
N THR A 234 -1.69 -0.15 -4.10
CA THR A 234 -2.61 0.11 -2.99
C THR A 234 -2.91 1.60 -2.90
N ALA A 235 -4.17 1.98 -3.09
CA ALA A 235 -4.70 3.32 -2.87
C ALA A 235 -5.66 3.29 -1.66
N LEU A 236 -5.29 3.93 -0.56
CA LEU A 236 -6.04 3.97 0.70
C LEU A 236 -6.36 5.42 1.09
N GLY A 237 -7.59 5.86 0.90
CA GLY A 237 -8.05 7.22 1.20
C GLY A 237 -9.09 7.72 0.21
N ASN A 238 -9.83 8.77 0.58
CA ASN A 238 -10.73 9.43 -0.38
C ASN A 238 -9.90 10.08 -1.51
N ASN A 239 -10.25 9.80 -2.77
CA ASN A 239 -9.51 10.30 -3.94
C ASN A 239 -7.99 9.98 -3.94
N SER A 240 -7.54 8.93 -3.22
CA SER A 240 -6.16 8.47 -3.33
C SER A 240 -5.92 7.80 -4.69
N ASN A 241 -4.71 7.91 -5.23
CA ASN A 241 -4.39 7.45 -6.57
C ASN A 241 -3.05 6.71 -6.62
N ALA A 242 -3.08 5.39 -6.85
CA ALA A 242 -1.90 4.55 -7.01
C ALA A 242 -1.86 3.98 -8.44
N ASN A 243 -1.16 4.66 -9.35
CA ASN A 243 -1.09 4.31 -10.76
C ASN A 243 0.15 3.49 -11.14
N GLY A 244 1.25 3.67 -10.41
CA GLY A 244 2.46 2.90 -10.67
C GLY A 244 2.29 1.43 -10.26
N ASN A 245 3.01 0.54 -10.93
CA ASN A 245 3.14 -0.84 -10.46
C ASN A 245 3.79 -0.83 -9.07
N VAL A 246 3.27 -1.65 -8.15
CA VAL A 246 3.71 -1.74 -6.75
C VAL A 246 3.60 -0.40 -6.00
N ALA A 247 2.83 0.56 -6.52
CA ALA A 247 2.68 1.87 -5.89
C ALA A 247 1.77 1.83 -4.66
N VAL A 248 2.08 2.64 -3.67
CA VAL A 248 1.32 2.76 -2.42
C VAL A 248 0.95 4.23 -2.19
N ALA A 249 -0.33 4.56 -2.25
CA ALA A 249 -0.87 5.88 -1.96
C ALA A 249 -1.77 5.81 -0.72
N VAL A 250 -1.38 6.43 0.40
CA VAL A 250 -2.12 6.40 1.67
C VAL A 250 -2.41 7.83 2.13
N GLY A 251 -3.69 8.16 2.31
CA GLY A 251 -4.17 9.49 2.67
C GLY A 251 -5.14 10.05 1.64
N ALA A 252 -6.00 10.99 2.05
CA ALA A 252 -6.90 11.64 1.10
C ALA A 252 -6.10 12.44 0.07
N PHE A 253 -6.45 12.30 -1.21
CA PHE A 253 -5.76 12.96 -2.34
C PHE A 253 -4.27 12.60 -2.49
N SER A 254 -3.76 11.55 -1.83
CA SER A 254 -2.39 11.08 -2.06
C SER A 254 -2.23 10.51 -3.47
N SER A 255 -1.06 10.68 -4.07
CA SER A 255 -0.80 10.25 -5.44
C SER A 255 0.57 9.57 -5.57
N ALA A 256 0.57 8.31 -5.97
CA ALA A 256 1.73 7.47 -6.21
C ALA A 256 1.69 7.02 -7.70
N ASN A 257 2.32 7.82 -8.57
CA ASN A 257 2.20 7.67 -10.03
C ASN A 257 3.39 6.94 -10.67
N GLY A 258 4.56 6.96 -10.04
CA GLY A 258 5.74 6.24 -10.53
C GLY A 258 5.71 4.76 -10.13
N GLU A 259 6.43 3.92 -10.86
CA GLU A 259 6.67 2.53 -10.46
C GLU A 259 7.41 2.47 -9.10
N GLY A 260 6.99 1.57 -8.21
CA GLY A 260 7.60 1.36 -6.90
C GLY A 260 7.49 2.57 -5.97
N THR A 261 6.50 3.46 -6.18
CA THR A 261 6.36 4.68 -5.40
C THR A 261 5.58 4.50 -4.12
N VAL A 262 5.88 5.34 -3.13
CA VAL A 262 5.16 5.41 -1.86
C VAL A 262 4.79 6.86 -1.60
N ALA A 263 3.51 7.18 -1.44
CA ALA A 263 2.99 8.49 -1.08
C ALA A 263 2.09 8.36 0.15
N VAL A 264 2.56 8.83 1.31
CA VAL A 264 1.86 8.72 2.60
C VAL A 264 1.62 10.11 3.18
N GLY A 265 0.35 10.48 3.31
CA GLY A 265 -0.11 11.77 3.82
C GLY A 265 -1.13 12.42 2.88
N ASN A 266 -1.97 13.31 3.43
CA ASN A 266 -2.93 14.06 2.62
C ASN A 266 -2.20 14.85 1.52
N SER A 267 -2.67 14.72 0.28
CA SER A 267 -2.08 15.41 -0.88
C SER A 267 -0.58 15.14 -1.09
N SER A 268 -0.03 14.06 -0.53
CA SER A 268 1.34 13.63 -0.82
C SER A 268 1.46 13.17 -2.27
N ASN A 269 2.58 13.42 -2.93
CA ASN A 269 2.76 13.15 -4.35
C ASN A 269 4.13 12.53 -4.64
N ALA A 270 4.17 11.25 -4.99
CA ALA A 270 5.36 10.54 -5.46
C ALA A 270 5.21 10.21 -6.95
N SER A 271 5.88 10.99 -7.80
CA SER A 271 5.66 10.96 -9.26
C SER A 271 6.77 10.25 -10.06
N ALA A 272 7.97 10.11 -9.48
CA ALA A 272 9.11 9.47 -10.14
C ALA A 272 9.31 8.02 -9.68
N THR A 273 9.96 7.18 -10.49
CA THR A 273 10.26 5.78 -10.12
C THR A 273 11.01 5.68 -8.80
N ASN A 274 10.62 4.73 -7.95
CA ASN A 274 11.18 4.48 -6.62
C ASN A 274 11.15 5.72 -5.69
N ALA A 275 10.22 6.65 -5.92
CA ALA A 275 10.05 7.83 -5.06
C ALA A 275 9.26 7.52 -3.79
N THR A 276 9.66 8.11 -2.66
CA THR A 276 8.94 8.01 -1.38
C THR A 276 8.60 9.39 -0.82
N ALA A 277 7.34 9.79 -0.85
CA ALA A 277 6.82 11.00 -0.21
C ALA A 277 6.17 10.63 1.14
N LEU A 278 6.73 11.12 2.25
CA LEU A 278 6.24 10.86 3.61
C LEU A 278 5.88 12.19 4.30
N GLY A 279 4.60 12.55 4.28
CA GLY A 279 4.06 13.74 4.92
C GLY A 279 2.95 14.41 4.10
N SER A 280 2.09 15.18 4.77
CA SER A 280 1.05 15.96 4.08
C SER A 280 1.67 16.94 3.09
N GLY A 281 1.27 16.89 1.82
CA GLY A 281 1.83 17.73 0.76
C GLY A 281 3.31 17.47 0.42
N ALA A 282 3.92 16.40 0.94
CA ALA A 282 5.28 16.02 0.55
C ALA A 282 5.30 15.64 -0.93
N THR A 283 6.26 16.15 -1.69
CA THR A 283 6.34 15.96 -3.15
C THR A 283 7.70 15.41 -3.56
N VAL A 284 7.70 14.36 -4.38
CA VAL A 284 8.92 13.77 -4.93
C VAL A 284 8.79 13.65 -6.45
N SER A 285 9.73 14.31 -7.13
CA SER A 285 9.89 14.26 -8.59
C SER A 285 11.29 13.78 -9.01
N GLY A 286 12.23 13.62 -8.06
CA GLY A 286 13.50 12.96 -8.29
C GLY A 286 13.35 11.43 -8.27
N ALA A 287 13.92 10.73 -9.24
CA ALA A 287 13.95 9.26 -9.22
C ALA A 287 14.76 8.75 -8.01
N ASN A 288 14.34 7.61 -7.43
CA ASN A 288 15.01 6.99 -6.29
C ASN A 288 15.27 7.98 -5.14
N SER A 289 14.27 8.80 -4.80
CA SER A 289 14.43 9.89 -3.83
C SER A 289 13.31 9.89 -2.79
N VAL A 290 13.56 10.57 -1.68
CA VAL A 290 12.66 10.58 -0.53
C VAL A 290 12.40 12.01 -0.07
N ALA A 291 11.14 12.39 0.15
CA ALA A 291 10.79 13.62 0.86
C ALA A 291 10.18 13.25 2.22
N ILE A 292 10.79 13.71 3.31
CA ILE A 292 10.37 13.41 4.69
C ILE A 292 9.87 14.69 5.36
N GLY A 293 8.62 14.65 5.84
CA GLY A 293 7.94 15.74 6.52
C GLY A 293 6.94 16.48 5.63
N ALA A 294 5.98 17.15 6.27
CA ALA A 294 4.94 17.90 5.56
C ALA A 294 5.53 19.00 4.66
N GLY A 295 5.06 19.09 3.42
CA GLY A 295 5.53 20.08 2.43
C GLY A 295 6.98 19.91 1.96
N SER A 296 7.69 18.85 2.33
CA SER A 296 9.05 18.59 1.83
C SER A 296 9.05 18.31 0.34
N ILE A 297 10.09 18.76 -0.37
CA ILE A 297 10.23 18.54 -1.82
C ILE A 297 11.58 17.86 -2.10
N ALA A 298 11.54 16.70 -2.77
CA ALA A 298 12.72 16.04 -3.31
C ALA A 298 12.64 16.01 -4.84
N ASN A 299 13.38 16.92 -5.50
CA ASN A 299 13.39 17.10 -6.95
C ASN A 299 14.72 16.71 -7.61
N ALA A 300 15.72 16.31 -6.83
CA ALA A 300 16.99 15.77 -7.30
C ALA A 300 17.02 14.25 -7.11
N ALA A 301 17.48 13.50 -8.12
CA ALA A 301 17.55 12.03 -8.04
C ALA A 301 18.57 11.54 -6.99
N ASN A 302 18.30 10.37 -6.40
CA ASN A 302 19.13 9.75 -5.36
C ASN A 302 19.34 10.64 -4.12
N THR A 303 18.31 11.38 -3.68
CA THR A 303 18.41 12.26 -2.50
C THR A 303 17.32 12.01 -1.46
N VAL A 304 17.59 12.43 -0.23
CA VAL A 304 16.59 12.57 0.83
C VAL A 304 16.45 14.05 1.18
N SER A 305 15.27 14.61 0.94
CA SER A 305 14.93 15.97 1.33
C SER A 305 14.15 15.98 2.64
N PHE A 306 14.61 16.81 3.58
CA PHE A 306 13.96 17.02 4.87
C PHE A 306 13.17 18.33 4.92
N GLY A 307 12.94 19.00 3.78
CA GLY A 307 12.26 20.30 3.74
C GLY A 307 12.24 20.91 2.35
N THR A 308 12.37 22.23 2.28
CA THR A 308 12.56 23.02 1.06
C THR A 308 13.53 24.17 1.35
N ALA A 309 14.00 24.87 0.32
CA ALA A 309 14.83 26.05 0.51
C ALA A 309 14.12 27.09 1.39
N GLY A 310 14.77 27.52 2.47
CA GLY A 310 14.23 28.44 3.47
C GLY A 310 13.28 27.79 4.49
N ASN A 311 13.00 26.48 4.37
CA ASN A 311 12.20 25.70 5.31
C ASN A 311 12.93 24.40 5.68
N GLU A 312 14.23 24.51 5.97
CA GLU A 312 15.06 23.40 6.39
C GLU A 312 14.65 22.88 7.78
N ARG A 313 14.89 21.59 8.02
CA ARG A 313 14.67 20.98 9.33
C ARG A 313 16.00 20.59 9.96
N ARG A 314 16.10 20.82 11.27
CA ARG A 314 17.24 20.33 12.06
C ARG A 314 17.10 18.84 12.30
N LEU A 315 18.15 18.08 11.99
CA LEU A 315 18.28 16.68 12.38
C LEU A 315 18.86 16.61 13.79
N THR A 316 18.19 15.89 14.69
CA THR A 316 18.58 15.73 16.10
C THR A 316 18.73 14.26 16.45
N ASN A 317 19.44 13.96 17.55
CA ASN A 317 19.74 12.58 17.99
C ASN A 317 20.59 11.80 16.98
N VAL A 318 21.54 12.49 16.35
CA VAL A 318 22.50 11.89 15.41
C VAL A 318 23.75 11.46 16.18
N ALA A 319 23.97 10.15 16.28
CA ALA A 319 25.19 9.59 16.83
C ALA A 319 26.41 10.01 16.01
N ALA A 320 27.61 9.91 16.58
CA ALA A 320 28.84 10.23 15.86
C ALA A 320 29.05 9.24 14.71
N GLY A 321 29.33 9.76 13.51
CA GLY A 321 29.64 8.94 12.33
C GLY A 321 30.97 8.21 12.49
N VAL A 322 31.06 7.00 11.95
CA VAL A 322 32.24 6.14 12.03
C VAL A 322 32.82 5.89 10.63
N ASN A 323 31.96 5.62 9.65
CA ASN A 323 32.36 5.37 8.27
C ASN A 323 32.40 6.67 7.45
N PRO A 324 33.10 6.68 6.29
CA PRO A 324 33.20 7.86 5.43
C PRO A 324 31.87 8.40 4.89
N THR A 325 30.82 7.58 4.85
CA THR A 325 29.49 7.95 4.35
C THR A 325 28.47 8.23 5.46
N ASP A 326 28.90 8.24 6.73
CA ASP A 326 28.02 8.55 7.86
C ASP A 326 27.86 10.06 8.00
N ALA A 327 26.71 10.49 8.53
CA ALA A 327 26.51 11.90 8.88
C ALA A 327 27.41 12.29 10.06
N VAL A 328 28.02 13.49 9.97
CA VAL A 328 28.82 14.08 11.05
C VAL A 328 27.90 14.88 11.97
N ASN A 329 28.01 14.68 13.28
CA ASN A 329 27.25 15.48 14.25
C ASN A 329 28.05 16.71 14.75
N MET A 330 27.38 17.60 15.49
CA MET A 330 28.01 18.83 16.00
C MET A 330 29.19 18.58 16.95
N SER A 331 29.19 17.48 17.72
CA SER A 331 30.31 17.17 18.62
C SER A 331 31.59 16.86 17.86
N GLN A 332 31.51 16.08 16.78
CA GLN A 332 32.66 15.77 15.92
C GLN A 332 33.20 17.03 15.25
N LEU A 333 32.33 17.88 14.69
CA LEU A 333 32.75 19.15 14.09
C LEU A 333 33.40 20.07 15.13
N SER A 334 32.81 20.22 16.32
CA SER A 334 33.38 21.03 17.39
C SER A 334 34.74 20.51 17.87
N GLY A 335 34.92 19.17 17.92
CA GLY A 335 36.19 18.54 18.26
C GLY A 335 37.30 18.83 17.25
N ILE A 336 36.96 18.89 15.95
CA ILE A 336 37.91 19.31 14.92
C ILE A 336 38.29 20.78 15.10
N THR A 337 37.31 21.67 15.35
CA THR A 337 37.59 23.10 15.54
C THR A 337 38.43 23.38 16.77
N SER A 338 38.21 22.68 17.89
CA SER A 338 39.02 22.83 19.11
C SER A 338 40.43 22.28 18.93
N GLY A 339 40.58 21.14 18.22
CA GLY A 339 41.87 20.58 17.85
C GLY A 339 42.69 21.55 16.99
N PHE A 340 42.06 22.18 15.99
CA PHE A 340 42.71 23.17 15.14
C PHE A 340 43.10 24.44 15.92
N GLN A 341 42.23 24.94 16.80
CA GLN A 341 42.54 26.09 17.66
C GLN A 341 43.72 25.81 18.60
N SER A 342 43.84 24.57 19.10
CA SER A 342 44.98 24.15 19.92
C SER A 342 46.29 24.13 19.14
N GLN A 343 46.27 23.65 17.89
CA GLN A 343 47.43 23.67 16.99
C GLN A 343 47.89 25.09 16.64
N ILE A 344 46.95 26.03 16.46
CA ILE A 344 47.30 27.45 16.26
C ILE A 344 47.93 28.02 17.53
N GLY A 345 47.35 27.73 18.70
CA GLY A 345 47.88 28.20 19.97
C GLY A 345 49.31 27.72 20.23
N SER A 346 49.60 26.44 19.92
CA SER A 346 50.95 25.90 20.06
C SER A 346 51.94 26.52 19.06
N LEU A 347 51.52 26.74 17.81
CA LEU A 347 52.33 27.43 16.82
C LEU A 347 52.63 28.88 17.23
N GLN A 348 51.64 29.62 17.73
CA GLN A 348 51.82 31.00 18.22
C GLN A 348 52.80 31.06 19.39
N ALA A 349 52.72 30.11 20.32
CA ALA A 349 53.66 30.00 21.42
C ALA A 349 55.08 29.71 20.91
N GLN A 350 55.23 28.79 19.94
CA GLN A 350 56.53 28.49 19.34
C GLN A 350 57.14 29.70 18.63
N ILE A 351 56.32 30.46 17.89
CA ILE A 351 56.77 31.72 17.26
C ILE A 351 57.22 32.72 18.33
N GLY A 352 56.45 32.88 19.41
CA GLY A 352 56.81 33.75 20.53
C GLY A 352 58.14 33.37 21.17
N ASN A 353 58.37 32.07 21.37
CA ASN A 353 59.63 31.55 21.91
C ASN A 353 60.80 31.82 20.95
N ASN A 354 60.66 31.48 19.67
CA ASN A 354 61.69 31.74 18.66
C ASN A 354 62.04 33.23 18.56
N LEU A 355 61.04 34.12 18.62
CA LEU A 355 61.27 35.57 18.63
C LEU A 355 62.01 36.02 19.88
N THR A 356 61.69 35.43 21.04
CA THR A 356 62.37 35.71 22.31
C THR A 356 63.82 35.23 22.25
N GLU A 357 64.07 33.99 21.85
CA GLU A 357 65.41 33.43 21.66
C GLU A 357 66.23 34.26 20.66
N ALA A 358 65.64 34.67 19.53
CA ALA A 358 66.30 35.53 18.55
C ALA A 358 66.69 36.90 19.14
N ARG A 359 65.78 37.53 19.90
CA ARG A 359 66.06 38.81 20.59
C ARG A 359 67.16 38.66 21.64
N ARG A 360 67.14 37.58 22.42
CA ARG A 360 68.18 37.25 23.41
C ARG A 360 69.52 36.97 22.73
N GLY A 361 69.54 36.23 21.63
CA GLY A 361 70.74 36.01 20.83
C GLY A 361 71.37 37.32 20.34
N ILE A 362 70.55 38.29 19.91
CA ILE A 362 71.03 39.63 19.54
C ILE A 362 71.58 40.38 20.76
N ALA A 363 70.88 40.36 21.89
CA ALA A 363 71.37 40.99 23.13
C ALA A 363 72.71 40.38 23.58
N ALA A 364 72.83 39.06 23.57
CA ALA A 364 74.08 38.34 23.85
C ALA A 364 75.22 38.82 22.94
N ALA A 365 74.98 38.89 21.63
CA ALA A 365 75.97 39.32 20.65
C ALA A 365 76.43 40.77 20.87
N VAL A 366 75.49 41.69 21.17
CA VAL A 366 75.81 43.09 21.48
C VAL A 366 76.62 43.21 22.77
N ALA A 367 76.28 42.42 23.79
CA ALA A 367 77.01 42.39 25.06
C ALA A 367 78.41 41.79 24.94
N ALA A 368 78.63 40.86 24.00
CA ALA A 368 79.89 40.15 23.87
C ALA A 368 81.07 41.02 23.41
N ALA A 369 80.83 42.24 22.88
CA ALA A 369 81.79 43.08 22.16
C ALA A 369 83.22 43.18 22.76
N SER A 370 84.18 43.59 21.93
CA SER A 370 85.62 43.49 22.24
C SER A 370 86.09 44.59 23.19
N ALA A 371 86.97 44.23 24.12
CA ALA A 371 87.62 45.19 24.99
C ALA A 371 88.53 46.11 24.15
N PRO A 372 88.66 47.40 24.51
CA PRO A 372 89.55 48.31 23.80
C PRO A 372 91.00 47.81 23.82
N MET A 373 91.73 48.13 22.75
CA MET A 373 93.15 47.83 22.63
C MET A 373 93.93 48.34 23.85
N PRO A 374 94.74 47.49 24.52
CA PRO A 374 95.58 47.90 25.64
C PRO A 374 96.57 49.01 25.25
N SER A 375 96.75 49.99 26.14
CA SER A 375 97.59 51.17 25.90
C SER A 375 99.08 50.86 25.65
N ALA A 376 99.57 49.68 26.05
CA ALA A 376 100.96 49.27 25.86
C ALA A 376 101.10 47.78 25.46
N PRO A 377 102.16 47.40 24.72
CA PRO A 377 102.42 46.00 24.36
C PRO A 377 102.58 45.08 25.57
N GLY A 378 101.98 43.89 25.52
CA GLY A 378 102.01 42.87 26.58
C GLY A 378 101.00 43.08 27.71
N LYS A 379 100.10 44.07 27.62
CA LYS A 379 99.01 44.30 28.58
C LYS A 379 97.70 43.65 28.10
N THR A 380 96.81 43.35 29.05
CA THR A 380 95.44 42.86 28.79
C THR A 380 94.43 43.88 29.30
N THR A 381 93.47 44.24 28.47
CA THR A 381 92.27 44.99 28.87
C THR A 381 91.12 44.00 29.04
N TRP A 382 90.30 44.20 30.06
CA TRP A 382 89.03 43.50 30.23
C TRP A 382 87.90 44.54 30.23
N GLN A 383 86.71 44.11 29.82
CA GLN A 383 85.51 44.92 29.94
C GLN A 383 84.31 44.05 30.29
N VAL A 384 83.33 44.68 30.92
CA VAL A 384 82.02 44.10 31.20
C VAL A 384 80.98 45.01 30.52
N ARG A 385 80.03 44.42 29.81
CA ARG A 385 78.96 45.15 29.12
C ARG A 385 77.61 44.57 29.48
N GLY A 386 76.66 45.46 29.73
CA GLY A 386 75.24 45.17 29.65
C GLY A 386 74.71 45.54 28.27
N SER A 387 73.64 44.88 27.84
CA SER A 387 72.91 45.19 26.62
C SER A 387 71.41 45.11 26.89
N ALA A 388 70.64 45.80 26.07
CA ALA A 388 69.19 45.68 26.04
C ALA A 388 68.72 45.73 24.58
N PHE A 389 67.86 44.81 24.18
CA PHE A 389 67.29 44.77 22.84
C PHE A 389 65.83 44.31 22.89
N HIS A 390 64.90 45.20 22.49
CA HIS A 390 63.46 44.95 22.48
C HIS A 390 62.90 44.27 23.76
N GLY A 391 63.36 44.71 24.93
CA GLY A 391 62.90 44.21 26.23
C GLY A 391 63.69 43.01 26.79
N GLU A 392 64.56 42.39 26.01
CA GLU A 392 65.51 41.38 26.50
C GLU A 392 66.82 42.05 26.94
N GLY A 393 67.43 41.52 27.99
CA GLY A 393 68.69 42.01 28.55
C GLY A 393 69.81 40.99 28.38
N GLY A 394 71.00 41.45 28.01
CA GLY A 394 72.18 40.60 27.89
C GLY A 394 73.36 41.11 28.68
N PHE A 395 74.23 40.21 29.11
CA PHE A 395 75.46 40.50 29.82
C PHE A 395 76.64 39.84 29.12
N GLY A 396 77.77 40.53 29.04
CA GLY A 396 78.95 40.01 28.38
C GLY A 396 80.25 40.53 28.95
N VAL A 397 81.29 39.75 28.72
CA VAL A 397 82.67 40.04 29.12
C VAL A 397 83.57 39.92 27.91
N GLY A 398 84.48 40.87 27.77
CA GLY A 398 85.43 40.92 26.65
C GLY A 398 86.83 41.15 27.16
N PHE A 399 87.80 40.59 26.45
CA PHE A 399 89.23 40.71 26.72
C PHE A 399 89.96 41.09 25.45
N ALA A 400 91.02 41.88 25.60
CA ALA A 400 91.92 42.24 24.51
C ALA A 400 93.36 42.19 25.04
N HIS A 401 94.24 41.48 24.35
CA HIS A 401 95.66 41.40 24.68
C HIS A 401 96.50 41.91 23.52
N ARG A 402 97.37 42.89 23.78
CA ARG A 402 98.28 43.45 22.77
C ARG A 402 99.56 42.63 22.72
N LEU A 403 99.86 42.05 21.56
CA LEU A 403 101.07 41.25 21.36
C LEU A 403 102.32 42.12 21.32
N LYS A 404 103.45 41.57 21.74
CA LYS A 404 104.76 42.23 21.71
C LYS A 404 105.40 42.08 20.33
N THR A 405 104.80 42.70 19.33
CA THR A 405 105.22 42.64 17.92
C THR A 405 105.61 44.01 17.40
N ALA A 406 106.42 44.08 16.34
CA ALA A 406 106.85 45.34 15.71
C ALA A 406 105.68 46.14 15.12
N MET A 407 104.62 45.45 14.67
CA MET A 407 103.33 46.04 14.34
C MET A 407 102.37 45.88 15.53
N PRO A 408 101.52 46.88 15.82
CA PRO A 408 100.58 46.84 16.92
C PRO A 408 99.41 45.86 16.62
N LEU A 409 99.55 44.61 17.05
CA LEU A 409 98.56 43.55 16.89
C LEU A 409 97.88 43.21 18.22
N THR A 410 96.56 43.04 18.21
CA THR A 410 95.75 42.63 19.37
C THR A 410 94.98 41.37 19.08
N VAL A 411 94.95 40.47 20.05
CA VAL A 411 94.00 39.36 20.07
C VAL A 411 92.85 39.77 20.98
N VAL A 412 91.63 39.67 20.46
CA VAL A 412 90.40 39.96 21.19
C VAL A 412 89.57 38.70 21.34
N GLY A 413 88.83 38.60 22.43
CA GLY A 413 87.84 37.55 22.61
C GLY A 413 86.77 38.01 23.57
N GLY A 414 85.56 37.50 23.40
CA GLY A 414 84.45 37.87 24.25
C GLY A 414 83.37 36.82 24.28
N TYR A 415 82.56 36.92 25.32
CA TYR A 415 81.42 36.05 25.58
C TYR A 415 80.23 36.92 26.01
N GLY A 416 79.05 36.56 25.55
CA GLY A 416 77.79 37.19 25.93
C GLY A 416 76.72 36.14 26.19
N ASN A 417 75.84 36.41 27.14
CA ASN A 417 74.61 35.68 27.39
C ASN A 417 73.44 36.66 27.35
N GLY A 418 72.37 36.29 26.64
CA GLY A 418 71.17 37.10 26.45
C GLY A 418 70.05 36.77 27.41
N GLY A 419 70.31 35.98 28.45
CA GLY A 419 69.29 35.29 29.24
C GLY A 419 68.97 33.90 28.69
N GLY A 420 68.35 33.04 29.51
CA GLY A 420 67.97 31.68 29.10
C GLY A 420 69.16 30.83 28.64
N THR A 421 68.99 30.17 27.50
CA THR A 421 69.98 29.29 26.86
C THR A 421 70.80 29.99 25.77
N GLU A 422 70.62 31.30 25.60
CA GLU A 422 71.17 32.04 24.46
C GLU A 422 72.56 32.59 24.82
N HIS A 423 73.59 32.04 24.19
CA HIS A 423 74.98 32.40 24.43
C HIS A 423 75.70 32.68 23.10
N THR A 424 76.65 33.61 23.13
CA THR A 424 77.50 33.95 21.99
C THR A 424 78.94 34.09 22.44
N ALA A 425 79.90 33.67 21.61
CA ALA A 425 81.31 33.89 21.85
C ALA A 425 82.03 34.20 20.53
N TYR A 426 83.11 34.98 20.57
CA TYR A 426 84.00 35.19 19.43
C TYR A 426 85.43 35.37 19.89
N VAL A 427 86.35 35.16 18.95
CA VAL A 427 87.77 35.49 19.05
C VAL A 427 88.15 36.16 17.73
N GLY A 428 88.98 37.19 17.80
CA GLY A 428 89.43 37.94 16.63
C GLY A 428 90.81 38.53 16.83
N VAL A 429 91.34 39.11 15.76
CA VAL A 429 92.62 39.81 15.77
C VAL A 429 92.42 41.17 15.10
N GLY A 430 92.94 42.24 15.71
CA GLY A 430 92.87 43.59 15.18
C GLY A 430 94.24 44.27 15.27
N GLY A 431 94.56 45.14 14.31
CA GLY A 431 95.80 45.91 14.33
C GLY A 431 95.66 47.23 13.59
N GLU A 432 96.65 48.10 13.77
CA GLU A 432 96.78 49.40 13.12
C GLU A 432 98.16 49.48 12.44
N PHE A 433 98.36 50.42 11.52
CA PHE A 433 99.61 50.60 10.78
C PHE A 433 100.20 51.99 10.99
#